data_AF-A0A966VUE5-F1
#
_entry.id   AF-A0A966VUE5-F1
#
_cell.length_a   1.000
_cell.length_b   1.000
_cell.length_c   1.000
_cell.angle_alpha   90.00
_cell.angle_beta   90.00
_cell.angle_gamma   90.00
#
_symmetry.space_group_name_H-M   'P 1'
#
loop_
_entity.id
_entity.type
_entity.pdbx_description
1 polymer ?
#
loop_
_entity_poly.entity_id
_entity_poly.type
_entity_poly.pdbx_seq_one_letter_code
_entity_poly.pdbx_strand_id
1 'polypeptide(L)'
;PINRIRAEDIYIDQVNYQERKKQLELRIKKLLAFVMLTKDCRSQFIAHYFGDEKTPPCGSCDNCLHQKKKSLSTKEFESIHEQVKALLRAESLTTTTLLEMLQKYPEEKIWETLDYLQAEQVIEINQQGMISLLP
;
A
#
# COMPACT_ATOMS: atom_id res chain seq x y z
N PRO A 1 30.46 51.28 15.48
CA PRO A 1 29.60 51.08 16.67
C PRO A 1 28.37 50.25 16.32
N ILE A 2 28.19 49.08 16.95
CA ILE A 2 27.00 48.25 16.75
C ILE A 2 25.84 48.97 17.43
N ASN A 3 24.88 49.42 16.63
CA ASN A 3 23.69 50.15 17.08
C ASN A 3 22.75 49.16 17.78
N ARG A 4 22.92 48.99 19.10
CA ARG A 4 22.12 48.07 19.91
C ARG A 4 20.87 48.80 20.40
N ILE A 5 19.70 48.23 20.10
CA ILE A 5 18.40 48.70 20.61
C ILE A 5 18.42 48.65 22.15
N ARG A 6 17.85 49.69 22.80
CA ARG A 6 17.70 49.74 24.26
C ARG A 6 16.71 48.68 24.70
N ALA A 7 16.94 48.07 25.87
CA ALA A 7 16.09 46.98 26.35
C ALA A 7 14.63 47.40 26.52
N GLU A 8 14.37 48.66 26.88
CA GLU A 8 13.04 49.24 27.05
C GLU A 8 12.24 49.32 25.74
N ASP A 9 12.94 49.47 24.61
CA ASP A 9 12.35 49.57 23.28
C ASP A 9 12.09 48.17 22.67
N ILE A 10 12.48 47.09 23.36
CA ILE A 10 12.20 45.71 22.96
C ILE A 10 10.78 45.35 23.42
N TYR A 11 9.82 45.51 22.52
CA TYR A 11 8.45 45.07 22.72
C TYR A 11 8.16 43.79 21.94
N ILE A 12 7.75 42.74 22.65
CA ILE A 12 7.25 41.49 22.04
C ILE A 12 5.72 41.53 22.08
N ASP A 13 5.11 41.57 20.90
CA ASP A 13 3.67 41.36 20.76
C ASP A 13 3.31 39.93 21.19
N GLN A 14 2.77 39.82 22.40
CA GLN A 14 2.40 38.54 23.01
C GLN A 14 1.30 37.83 22.22
N VAL A 15 0.36 38.59 21.63
CA VAL A 15 -0.75 38.01 20.85
C VAL A 15 -0.19 37.38 19.58
N ASN A 16 0.66 38.10 18.85
CA ASN A 16 1.32 37.58 17.66
C ASN A 16 2.22 36.37 17.99
N TYR A 17 2.99 36.46 19.09
CA TYR A 17 3.83 35.36 19.55
C TYR A 17 3.03 34.09 19.82
N GLN A 18 1.91 34.19 20.54
CA GLN A 18 1.03 33.06 20.83
C GLN A 18 0.42 32.46 19.56
N GLU A 19 -0.02 33.28 18.61
CA GLU A 19 -0.56 32.78 17.34
C GLU A 19 0.53 32.03 16.54
N ARG A 20 1.75 32.58 16.45
CA ARG A 20 2.88 31.89 15.81
C ARG A 20 3.21 30.56 16.48
N LYS A 21 3.17 30.50 17.82
CA LYS A 21 3.36 29.26 18.58
C LYS A 21 2.27 28.23 18.23
N LYS A 22 1.00 28.64 18.19
CA LYS A 22 -0.12 27.78 17.82
C LYS A 22 0.02 27.22 16.39
N GLN A 23 0.42 28.06 15.44
CA GLN A 23 0.69 27.62 14.06
C GLN A 23 1.84 26.61 13.99
N LEU A 24 2.91 26.81 14.78
CA LEU A 24 4.01 25.86 14.87
C LEU A 24 3.55 24.50 15.43
N GLU A 25 2.77 24.51 16.52
CA GLU A 25 2.20 23.28 17.09
C GLU A 25 1.34 22.52 16.07
N LEU A 26 0.53 23.23 15.28
CA LEU A 26 -0.27 22.64 14.22
C LEU A 26 0.60 22.01 13.13
N ARG A 27 1.67 22.68 12.70
CA ARG A 27 2.62 22.15 11.69
C ARG A 27 3.30 20.88 12.19
N ILE A 28 3.76 20.86 13.44
CA ILE A 28 4.38 19.68 14.05
C ILE A 28 3.39 18.50 14.08
N LYS A 29 2.13 18.74 14.48
CA LYS A 29 1.09 17.69 14.46
C LYS A 29 0.88 17.11 13.06
N LYS A 30 0.89 17.95 12.01
CA LYS A 30 0.76 17.50 10.62
C LYS A 30 1.98 16.69 10.16
N LEU A 31 3.19 17.08 10.55
CA LEU A 31 4.41 16.30 10.29
C LEU A 31 4.37 14.93 10.98
N LEU A 32 3.94 14.86 12.24
CA LEU A 32 3.78 13.60 12.96
C LEU A 32 2.76 12.69 12.26
N ALA A 33 1.62 13.24 11.82
CA ALA A 33 0.62 12.51 11.07
C ALA A 33 1.17 11.96 9.74
N PHE A 34 2.01 12.72 9.03
CA PHE A 34 2.69 12.25 7.81
C PHE A 34 3.64 11.07 8.08
N VAL A 35 4.43 11.15 9.16
CA VAL A 35 5.38 10.09 9.53
C VAL A 35 4.64 8.81 9.93
N MET A 36 3.55 8.94 10.68
CA MET A 36 2.72 7.81 11.13
C MET A 36 1.77 7.27 10.04
N LEU A 37 1.80 7.80 8.82
CA LEU A 37 0.88 7.43 7.75
C LEU A 37 1.23 6.05 7.17
N THR A 38 0.39 5.04 7.41
CA THR A 38 0.64 3.65 6.99
C THR A 38 -0.21 3.15 5.81
N LYS A 39 -1.29 3.85 5.47
CA LYS A 39 -2.25 3.38 4.46
C LYS A 39 -2.41 4.37 3.31
N ASP A 40 -2.67 5.63 3.58
CA ASP A 40 -2.98 6.59 2.52
C ASP A 40 -1.74 7.02 1.72
N CYS A 41 -1.97 7.56 0.52
CA CYS A 41 -0.90 8.01 -0.35
C CYS A 41 -0.11 9.18 0.28
N ARG A 42 1.21 9.04 0.39
CA ARG A 42 2.09 10.07 0.94
C ARG A 42 2.09 11.36 0.11
N SER A 43 2.19 11.25 -1.21
CA SER A 43 2.19 12.41 -2.11
C SER A 43 0.88 13.19 -2.04
N GLN A 44 -0.24 12.47 -1.96
CA GLN A 44 -1.57 13.06 -1.79
C GLN A 44 -1.66 13.81 -0.45
N PHE A 45 -1.18 13.20 0.65
CA PHE A 45 -1.13 13.88 1.96
C PHE A 45 -0.35 15.20 1.90
N ILE A 46 0.81 15.21 1.23
CA ILE A 46 1.64 16.41 1.04
C ILE A 46 0.87 17.47 0.25
N ALA A 47 0.23 17.09 -0.86
CA ALA A 47 -0.53 18.02 -1.68
C ALA A 47 -1.70 18.66 -0.92
N HIS A 48 -2.44 17.86 -0.14
CA HIS A 48 -3.51 18.34 0.72
C HIS A 48 -2.99 19.33 1.78
N TYR A 49 -1.82 19.07 2.37
CA TYR A 49 -1.20 20.00 3.32
C TYR A 49 -0.87 21.36 2.70
N PHE A 50 -0.55 21.41 1.40
CA PHE A 50 -0.30 22.64 0.65
C PHE A 50 -1.56 23.21 -0.05
N GLY A 51 -2.74 22.63 0.19
CA GLY A 51 -4.02 23.16 -0.27
C GLY A 51 -4.57 22.58 -1.58
N ASP A 52 -3.98 21.52 -2.12
CA ASP A 52 -4.56 20.79 -3.26
C ASP A 52 -5.35 19.57 -2.76
N GLU A 53 -6.67 19.70 -2.64
CA GLU A 53 -7.57 18.63 -2.15
C GLU A 53 -7.99 17.63 -3.24
N LYS A 54 -7.67 17.89 -4.52
CA LYS A 54 -8.12 17.08 -5.65
C LYS A 54 -7.03 16.15 -6.19
N THR A 55 -5.86 16.14 -5.56
CA THR A 55 -4.74 15.29 -5.96
C THR A 55 -5.12 13.80 -5.85
N PRO A 56 -5.04 13.00 -6.92
CA PRO A 56 -5.26 11.56 -6.84
C PRO A 56 -4.06 10.84 -6.18
N PRO A 57 -4.22 9.57 -5.75
CA PRO A 57 -3.10 8.76 -5.30
C PRO A 57 -1.98 8.67 -6.36
N CYS A 58 -0.72 8.87 -5.95
CA CYS A 58 0.40 8.96 -6.89
C CYS A 58 0.84 7.63 -7.51
N GLY A 59 0.48 6.50 -6.90
CA GLY A 59 0.82 5.17 -7.41
C GLY A 59 2.30 4.75 -7.27
N SER A 60 3.19 5.62 -6.77
CA SER A 60 4.64 5.39 -6.69
C SER A 60 5.25 5.49 -5.29
N CYS A 61 4.53 6.01 -4.28
CA CYS A 61 5.00 5.98 -2.90
C CYS A 61 4.91 4.58 -2.27
N ASP A 62 5.67 4.34 -1.20
CA ASP A 62 5.66 3.11 -0.40
C ASP A 62 4.25 2.61 -0.05
N ASN A 63 3.36 3.48 0.44
CA ASN A 63 1.99 3.11 0.78
C ASN A 63 1.19 2.66 -0.46
N CYS A 64 1.34 3.35 -1.60
CA CYS A 64 0.69 2.94 -2.85
C CYS A 64 1.27 1.63 -3.39
N LEU A 65 2.59 1.42 -3.29
CA LEU A 65 3.24 0.19 -3.71
C LEU A 65 2.82 -0.99 -2.83
N HIS A 66 2.70 -0.78 -1.52
CA HIS A 66 2.21 -1.80 -0.60
C HIS A 66 0.76 -2.20 -0.88
N GLN A 67 -0.10 -1.23 -1.20
CA GLN A 67 -1.48 -1.50 -1.63
C GLN A 67 -1.53 -2.29 -2.95
N LYS A 68 -0.71 -1.92 -3.95
CA LYS A 68 -0.62 -2.65 -5.23
C LYS A 68 -0.20 -4.10 -5.04
N LYS A 69 0.80 -4.36 -4.19
CA LYS A 69 1.23 -5.72 -3.85
C LYS A 69 0.10 -6.52 -3.21
N LYS A 70 -0.67 -5.89 -2.31
CA LYS A 70 -1.74 -6.55 -1.55
C LYS A 70 -3.03 -6.84 -2.30
N SER A 71 -3.32 -6.20 -3.43
CA SER A 71 -4.62 -6.37 -4.08
C SER A 71 -4.52 -7.34 -5.24
N LEU A 72 -4.71 -8.63 -4.99
CA LEU A 72 -5.31 -9.47 -6.04
C LEU A 72 -6.76 -8.98 -6.14
N SER A 73 -7.14 -8.34 -7.24
CA SER A 73 -8.53 -7.89 -7.34
C SER A 73 -9.46 -9.10 -7.34
N THR A 74 -10.68 -8.96 -6.82
CA THR A 74 -11.66 -10.06 -6.80
C THR A 74 -11.85 -10.69 -8.19
N LYS A 75 -11.83 -9.85 -9.25
CA LYS A 75 -11.92 -10.32 -10.64
C LYS A 75 -10.69 -11.11 -11.08
N GLU A 76 -9.49 -10.67 -10.72
CA GLU A 76 -8.27 -11.41 -11.03
C GLU A 76 -8.24 -12.73 -10.27
N PHE A 77 -8.59 -12.72 -8.98
CA PHE A 77 -8.71 -13.92 -8.17
C PHE A 77 -9.68 -14.91 -8.80
N GLU A 78 -10.91 -14.49 -9.10
CA GLU A 78 -11.91 -15.35 -9.74
C GLU A 78 -11.42 -15.91 -11.09
N SER A 79 -10.75 -15.08 -11.88
CA SER A 79 -10.23 -15.49 -13.19
C SER A 79 -9.09 -16.51 -13.10
N ILE A 80 -8.17 -16.33 -12.14
CA ILE A 80 -7.09 -17.30 -11.86
C ILE A 80 -7.70 -18.58 -11.27
N HIS A 81 -8.59 -18.45 -10.30
CA HIS A 81 -9.26 -19.57 -9.62
C HIS A 81 -10.01 -20.48 -10.60
N GLU A 82 -10.83 -19.92 -11.49
CA GLU A 82 -11.57 -20.70 -12.50
C GLU A 82 -10.61 -21.39 -13.48
N GLN A 83 -9.51 -20.75 -13.87
CA GLN A 83 -8.51 -21.38 -14.73
C GLN A 83 -7.75 -22.50 -14.03
N VAL A 84 -7.31 -22.29 -12.79
CA VAL A 84 -6.65 -23.33 -11.98
C VAL A 84 -7.57 -24.54 -11.86
N LYS A 85 -8.85 -24.33 -11.53
CA LYS A 85 -9.84 -25.42 -11.48
C LYS A 85 -10.03 -26.09 -12.82
N ALA A 86 -10.15 -25.34 -13.92
CA ALA A 86 -10.33 -25.92 -15.24
C ALA A 86 -9.14 -26.77 -15.69
N LEU A 87 -7.91 -26.31 -15.41
CA LEU A 87 -6.67 -27.03 -15.72
C LEU A 87 -6.54 -28.31 -14.89
N LEU A 88 -6.77 -28.22 -13.57
CA LEU A 88 -6.64 -29.36 -12.66
C LEU A 88 -7.79 -30.37 -12.76
N ARG A 89 -8.92 -30.01 -13.39
CA ARG A 89 -9.99 -30.96 -13.73
C ARG A 89 -9.58 -31.95 -14.80
N ALA A 90 -8.67 -31.58 -15.69
CA ALA A 90 -8.19 -32.46 -16.74
C ALA A 90 -7.18 -33.48 -16.18
N GLU A 91 -6.17 -32.98 -15.47
CA GLU A 91 -5.12 -33.80 -14.85
C GLU A 91 -4.40 -33.04 -13.73
N SER A 92 -3.69 -33.78 -12.87
CA SER A 92 -2.77 -33.18 -11.91
C SER A 92 -1.55 -32.59 -12.63
N LEU A 93 -1.20 -31.35 -12.32
CA LEU A 93 -0.12 -30.62 -12.98
C LEU A 93 1.03 -30.34 -12.01
N THR A 94 2.24 -30.21 -12.53
CA THR A 94 3.36 -29.68 -11.73
C THR A 94 3.22 -28.17 -11.55
N THR A 95 3.75 -27.63 -10.46
CA THR A 95 3.82 -26.19 -10.18
C THR A 95 4.43 -25.43 -11.37
N THR A 96 5.52 -25.94 -11.94
CA THR A 96 6.19 -25.32 -13.09
C THR A 96 5.28 -25.26 -14.32
N THR A 97 4.60 -26.36 -14.66
CA THR A 97 3.69 -26.40 -15.82
C THR A 97 2.49 -25.49 -15.59
N LEU A 98 1.94 -25.44 -14.37
CA LEU A 98 0.81 -24.56 -14.06
C LEU A 98 1.19 -23.08 -14.18
N LEU A 99 2.39 -22.69 -13.72
CA LEU A 99 2.90 -21.32 -13.86
C LEU A 99 3.09 -20.94 -15.34
N GLU A 100 3.63 -21.84 -16.16
CA GLU A 100 3.77 -21.63 -17.61
C GLU A 100 2.42 -21.44 -18.30
N MET A 101 1.41 -22.25 -17.93
CA MET A 101 0.06 -22.13 -18.49
C MET A 101 -0.66 -20.85 -18.04
N LEU A 102 -0.32 -20.31 -16.86
CA LEU A 102 -0.89 -19.10 -16.29
C LEU A 102 -0.01 -17.85 -16.51
N GLN A 103 1.00 -17.90 -17.38
CA GLN A 103 1.97 -16.82 -17.65
C GLN A 103 1.39 -15.43 -17.96
N LYS A 104 0.09 -15.34 -18.26
CA LYS A 104 -0.63 -14.06 -18.44
C LYS A 104 -0.85 -13.29 -17.14
N TYR A 105 -0.67 -13.93 -15.98
CA TYR A 105 -0.78 -13.33 -14.66
C TYR A 105 0.60 -13.22 -14.00
N PRO A 106 0.82 -12.23 -13.11
CA PRO A 106 2.02 -12.18 -12.29
C PRO A 106 2.12 -13.41 -11.37
N GLU A 107 3.32 -13.99 -11.24
CA GLU A 107 3.54 -15.17 -10.38
C GLU A 107 3.07 -14.97 -8.95
N GLU A 108 3.33 -13.79 -8.36
CA GLU A 108 2.87 -13.43 -7.01
C GLU A 108 1.35 -13.63 -6.84
N LYS A 109 0.56 -13.34 -7.89
CA LYS A 109 -0.90 -13.44 -7.90
C LYS A 109 -1.40 -14.87 -8.10
N ILE A 110 -0.66 -15.67 -8.86
CA ILE A 110 -0.92 -17.10 -9.00
C ILE A 110 -0.69 -17.79 -7.65
N TRP A 111 0.44 -17.52 -6.99
CA TRP A 111 0.76 -18.07 -5.67
C TRP A 111 -0.25 -17.66 -4.60
N GLU A 112 -0.63 -16.38 -4.55
CA GLU A 112 -1.67 -15.89 -3.64
C GLU A 112 -3.01 -16.64 -3.82
N THR A 113 -3.35 -17.00 -5.07
CA THR A 113 -4.55 -17.80 -5.37
C THR A 113 -4.37 -19.27 -4.96
N LEU A 114 -3.21 -19.87 -5.22
CA LEU A 114 -2.92 -21.25 -4.84
C LEU A 114 -2.92 -21.44 -3.33
N ASP A 115 -2.30 -20.52 -2.58
CA ASP A 115 -2.29 -20.51 -1.12
C ASP A 115 -3.72 -20.47 -0.56
N TYR A 116 -4.58 -19.63 -1.14
CA TYR A 116 -5.99 -19.57 -0.78
C TYR A 116 -6.71 -20.89 -1.05
N LEU A 117 -6.54 -21.48 -2.24
CA LEU A 117 -7.21 -22.73 -2.61
C LEU A 117 -6.74 -23.92 -1.78
N GLN A 118 -5.47 -23.93 -1.38
CA GLN A 118 -4.92 -24.93 -0.48
C GLN A 118 -5.47 -24.75 0.95
N ALA A 119 -5.58 -23.50 1.44
CA ALA A 119 -6.17 -23.20 2.74
C ALA A 119 -7.66 -23.60 2.81
N GLU A 120 -8.41 -23.41 1.73
CA GLU A 120 -9.81 -23.82 1.59
C GLU A 120 -9.98 -25.31 1.23
N GLN A 121 -8.91 -26.10 1.23
CA GLN A 121 -8.91 -27.54 0.91
C GLN A 121 -9.52 -27.88 -0.46
N VAL A 122 -9.40 -26.98 -1.43
CA VAL A 122 -9.84 -27.19 -2.82
C VAL A 122 -8.77 -27.92 -3.62
N ILE A 123 -7.50 -27.68 -3.30
CA ILE A 123 -6.34 -28.29 -3.95
C ILE A 123 -5.37 -28.85 -2.91
N GLU A 124 -4.56 -29.82 -3.34
CA GLU A 124 -3.41 -30.34 -2.59
C GLU A 124 -2.14 -30.13 -3.40
N ILE A 125 -1.05 -29.77 -2.72
CA ILE A 125 0.29 -29.69 -3.30
C ILE A 125 1.16 -30.70 -2.57
N ASN A 126 1.64 -31.72 -3.29
CA ASN A 126 2.46 -32.78 -2.70
C ASN A 126 3.95 -32.36 -2.58
N GLN A 127 4.75 -33.19 -1.89
CA GLN A 127 6.19 -32.95 -1.68
C GLN A 127 7.03 -32.90 -2.97
N GLN A 128 6.47 -33.36 -4.09
CA GLN A 128 7.11 -33.36 -5.41
C GLN A 128 6.70 -32.14 -6.25
N GLY A 129 5.89 -31.23 -5.70
CA GLY A 129 5.41 -30.04 -6.41
C GLY A 129 4.29 -30.31 -7.41
N MET A 130 3.57 -31.42 -7.26
CA MET A 130 2.38 -31.72 -8.06
C MET A 130 1.13 -31.20 -7.36
N ILE A 131 0.27 -30.56 -8.12
CA ILE A 131 -0.98 -29.94 -7.70
C ILE A 131 -2.14 -30.80 -8.22
N SER A 132 -3.06 -31.16 -7.34
CA SER A 132 -4.28 -31.90 -7.68
C SER A 132 -5.52 -31.29 -7.02
N LEU A 133 -6.69 -31.43 -7.66
CA LEU A 133 -7.96 -31.09 -7.02
C LEU A 133 -8.29 -32.10 -5.94
N LEU A 134 -8.74 -31.61 -4.79
CA LEU A 134 -9.34 -32.44 -3.76
C LEU A 134 -10.83 -32.69 -4.08
N PRO A 135 -11.35 -33.88 -3.73
CA PRO A 135 -12.74 -34.27 -3.97
C PRO A 135 -13.76 -33.51 -3.12
#